data_AF-Q08W73-F1
#
_entry.id   AF-Q08W73-F1
#
_cell.length_a   1.000
_cell.length_b   1.000
_cell.length_c   1.000
_cell.angle_alpha   90.00
_cell.angle_beta   90.00
_cell.angle_gamma   90.00
#
_symmetry.space_group_name_H-M   'P 1'
#
loop_
_entity.id
_entity.type
_entity.pdbx_description
1 polymer ?
#
loop_
_entity_poly.entity_id
_entity_poly.type
_entity_poly.pdbx_seq_one_letter_code
_entity_poly.pdbx_strand_id
1 'polypeptide(L)'
;MGLIQSIAHHLFAGRLQIFSINSINPWAWMNPGMPLHEKARNQVLFSEYVEQEVVPHIRGCLGNGHARIGAAGASFGAFHAANAFFRRPDQFELLLGLGGFYDLQPEFLHGFWSDDVYFNNPVSYVPNLSEGPAMELLRHHSRIHLVTSRGAWEEPGYSEHLSHLLHQRGIPHNLDIWGHDMPHDWPTWYRQLDHYVGERLGY
;
A
#
# COMPACT_ATOMS: atom_id res chain seq x y z
N MET A 1 13.71 14.68 -10.83
CA MET A 1 13.53 14.48 -9.37
C MET A 1 12.82 13.15 -9.18
N GLY A 2 12.96 12.52 -8.02
CA GLY A 2 12.34 11.23 -7.71
C GLY A 2 11.78 11.23 -6.29
N LEU A 3 10.87 10.29 -5.98
CA LEU A 3 10.12 10.26 -4.72
C LEU A 3 11.02 10.21 -3.47
N ILE A 4 12.12 9.45 -3.52
CA ILE A 4 13.08 9.38 -2.41
C ILE A 4 13.83 10.73 -2.25
N GLN A 5 14.15 11.39 -3.36
CA GLN A 5 14.87 12.65 -3.33
C GLN A 5 14.04 13.79 -2.71
N SER A 6 12.71 13.76 -2.85
CA SER A 6 11.85 14.83 -2.28
C SER A 6 11.92 14.87 -0.76
N ILE A 7 12.12 13.73 -0.11
CA ILE A 7 12.23 13.61 1.36
C ILE A 7 13.67 13.39 1.84
N ALA A 8 14.68 13.68 1.02
CA ALA A 8 16.08 13.45 1.36
C ALA A 8 16.48 14.15 2.68
N HIS A 9 15.92 15.32 2.96
CA HIS A 9 16.18 16.05 4.21
C HIS A 9 15.70 15.29 5.46
N HIS A 10 14.60 14.53 5.37
CA HIS A 10 14.15 13.65 6.45
C HIS A 10 15.06 12.43 6.62
N LEU A 11 15.60 11.88 5.51
CA LEU A 11 16.57 10.79 5.54
C LEU A 11 17.88 11.22 6.21
N PHE A 12 18.43 12.37 5.82
CA PHE A 12 19.66 12.90 6.41
C PHE A 12 19.48 13.34 7.87
N ALA A 13 18.25 13.71 8.26
CA ALA A 13 17.89 13.97 9.66
C ALA A 13 17.71 12.69 10.49
N GLY A 14 17.83 11.49 9.89
CA GLY A 14 17.69 10.21 10.58
C GLY A 14 16.25 9.88 11.00
N ARG A 15 15.24 10.55 10.44
CA ARG A 15 13.83 10.35 10.81
C ARG A 15 13.25 9.01 10.35
N LEU A 16 13.75 8.49 9.23
CA LEU A 16 13.32 7.22 8.66
C LEU A 16 14.43 6.58 7.83
N GLN A 17 14.30 5.27 7.62
CA GLN A 17 15.11 4.50 6.69
C GLN A 17 14.19 3.92 5.61
N ILE A 18 14.62 3.96 4.36
CA ILE A 18 13.85 3.48 3.21
C ILE A 18 14.52 2.24 2.63
N PHE A 19 13.69 1.24 2.38
CA PHE A 19 14.02 0.07 1.57
C PHE A 19 13.11 0.10 0.35
N SER A 20 13.71 0.08 -0.85
CA SER A 20 12.97 0.10 -2.10
C SER A 20 13.21 -1.21 -2.84
N ILE A 21 12.13 -1.88 -3.22
CA ILE A 21 12.15 -3.13 -3.99
C ILE A 21 11.55 -2.88 -5.38
N ASN A 22 11.99 -3.67 -6.36
CA ASN A 22 11.40 -3.63 -7.70
C ASN A 22 9.96 -4.16 -7.67
N SER A 23 9.09 -3.58 -8.50
CA SER A 23 7.71 -4.06 -8.61
C SER A 23 7.63 -5.32 -9.48
N ILE A 24 6.65 -6.17 -9.16
CA ILE A 24 6.33 -7.36 -9.97
C ILE A 24 5.54 -7.03 -11.24
N ASN A 25 5.08 -5.78 -11.40
CA ASN A 25 4.08 -5.40 -12.41
C ASN A 25 4.36 -5.86 -13.85
N PRO A 26 5.59 -5.73 -14.41
CA PRO A 26 5.88 -6.21 -15.76
C PRO A 26 5.76 -7.74 -15.92
N TRP A 27 5.78 -8.46 -14.80
CA TRP A 27 5.66 -9.91 -14.70
C TRP A 27 4.34 -10.36 -14.08
N ALA A 28 3.38 -9.43 -13.90
CA ALA A 28 2.05 -9.71 -13.37
C ALA A 28 1.01 -8.81 -14.06
N TRP A 29 0.32 -7.96 -13.29
CA TRP A 29 -0.87 -7.22 -13.74
C TRP A 29 -0.67 -6.38 -15.00
N MET A 30 0.50 -5.75 -15.14
CA MET A 30 0.82 -4.89 -16.29
C MET A 30 1.42 -5.63 -17.49
N ASN A 31 1.49 -6.97 -17.46
CA ASN A 31 1.96 -7.74 -18.61
C ASN A 31 0.79 -8.02 -19.58
N PRO A 32 0.71 -7.38 -20.76
CA PRO A 32 -0.44 -7.58 -21.66
C PRO A 32 -0.47 -8.98 -22.29
N GLY A 33 0.66 -9.69 -22.34
CA GLY A 33 0.77 -11.01 -22.97
C GLY A 33 0.63 -12.20 -22.03
N MET A 34 0.53 -11.95 -20.71
CA MET A 34 0.49 -13.02 -19.71
C MET A 34 -0.97 -13.42 -19.38
N PRO A 35 -1.29 -14.72 -19.32
CA PRO A 35 -2.59 -15.20 -18.84
C PRO A 35 -2.90 -14.74 -17.41
N LEU A 36 -4.15 -14.40 -17.11
CA LEU A 36 -4.57 -13.85 -15.81
C LEU A 36 -4.23 -14.76 -14.61
N HIS A 37 -4.35 -16.08 -14.78
CA HIS A 37 -4.00 -17.04 -13.73
C HIS A 37 -2.48 -17.06 -13.45
N GLU A 38 -1.63 -16.87 -14.47
CA GLU A 38 -0.18 -16.74 -14.29
C GLU A 38 0.18 -15.41 -13.60
N LYS A 39 -0.51 -14.31 -13.96
CA LYS A 39 -0.34 -13.02 -13.28
C LYS A 39 -0.68 -13.13 -11.79
N ALA A 40 -1.79 -13.81 -11.48
CA ALA A 40 -2.23 -14.04 -10.11
C ALA A 40 -1.21 -14.89 -9.34
N ARG A 41 -0.71 -15.98 -9.94
CA ARG A 41 0.37 -16.80 -9.36
C ARG A 41 1.62 -15.97 -9.08
N ASN A 42 2.05 -15.13 -10.02
CA ASN A 42 3.24 -14.29 -9.84
C ASN A 42 3.02 -13.23 -8.75
N GLN A 43 1.80 -12.70 -8.60
CA GLN A 43 1.47 -11.84 -7.47
C GLN A 43 1.57 -12.58 -6.13
N VAL A 44 1.10 -13.84 -6.04
CA VAL A 44 1.25 -14.66 -4.82
C VAL A 44 2.73 -14.83 -4.47
N LEU A 45 3.56 -15.22 -5.44
CA LEU A 45 5.00 -15.39 -5.25
C LEU A 45 5.69 -14.08 -4.82
N PHE A 46 5.26 -12.95 -5.36
CA PHE A 46 5.78 -11.64 -4.95
C PHE A 46 5.36 -11.27 -3.53
N SER A 47 4.11 -11.53 -3.15
CA SER A 47 3.65 -11.36 -1.77
C SER A 47 4.47 -12.24 -0.82
N GLU A 48 4.69 -13.52 -1.13
CA GLU A 48 5.54 -14.41 -0.35
C GLU A 48 6.98 -13.91 -0.23
N TYR A 49 7.59 -13.45 -1.32
CA TYR A 49 8.92 -12.83 -1.32
C TYR A 49 8.99 -11.63 -0.35
N VAL A 50 8.01 -10.73 -0.40
CA VAL A 50 7.95 -9.58 0.51
C VAL A 50 7.85 -10.06 1.97
N GLU A 51 6.95 -11.00 2.23
CA GLU A 51 6.63 -11.48 3.58
C GLU A 51 7.74 -12.34 4.21
N GLN A 52 8.45 -13.14 3.40
CA GLN A 52 9.36 -14.18 3.86
C GLN A 52 10.84 -13.84 3.64
N GLU A 53 11.16 -12.87 2.78
CA GLU A 53 12.56 -12.50 2.49
C GLU A 53 12.82 -11.02 2.79
N VAL A 54 12.00 -10.11 2.23
CA VAL A 54 12.22 -8.66 2.38
C VAL A 54 12.03 -8.22 3.83
N VAL A 55 10.89 -8.57 4.45
CA VAL A 55 10.60 -8.19 5.85
C VAL A 55 11.67 -8.73 6.81
N PRO A 56 12.09 -10.02 6.74
CA PRO A 56 13.19 -10.52 7.56
C PRO A 56 14.53 -9.81 7.30
N HIS A 57 14.86 -9.47 6.05
CA HIS A 57 16.07 -8.72 5.75
C HIS A 57 16.06 -7.34 6.42
N ILE A 58 14.96 -6.60 6.31
CA ILE A 58 14.78 -5.30 6.95
C ILE A 58 14.95 -5.42 8.48
N ARG A 59 14.29 -6.40 9.10
CA ARG A 59 14.42 -6.68 10.54
C ARG A 59 15.86 -6.97 10.95
N GLY A 60 16.61 -7.67 10.12
CA GLY A 60 18.04 -7.91 10.29
C GLY A 60 18.87 -6.62 10.26
N CYS A 61 18.61 -5.75 9.28
CA CYS A 61 19.25 -4.42 9.21
C CYS A 61 18.94 -3.55 10.42
N LEU A 62 17.72 -3.63 10.96
CA LEU A 62 17.29 -2.88 12.15
C LEU A 62 17.79 -3.49 13.46
N GLY A 63 18.34 -4.71 13.45
CA GLY A 63 18.68 -5.44 14.67
C GLY A 63 17.46 -5.80 15.53
N ASN A 64 16.25 -5.81 14.94
CA ASN A 64 15.00 -6.06 15.65
C ASN A 64 14.14 -7.07 14.88
N GLY A 65 14.21 -8.34 15.29
CA GLY A 65 13.45 -9.45 14.68
C GLY A 65 11.93 -9.35 14.80
N HIS A 66 11.43 -8.46 15.66
CA HIS A 66 9.99 -8.26 15.90
C HIS A 66 9.47 -6.93 15.39
N ALA A 67 10.31 -6.13 14.70
CA ALA A 67 9.88 -4.85 14.16
C ALA A 67 8.70 -5.07 13.20
N ARG A 68 7.64 -4.29 13.38
CA ARG A 68 6.65 -4.05 12.34
C ARG A 68 7.11 -2.84 11.55
N ILE A 69 6.99 -2.90 10.22
CA ILE A 69 7.54 -1.87 9.33
C ILE A 69 6.43 -1.12 8.61
N GLY A 70 6.77 -0.01 7.96
CA GLY A 70 5.86 0.71 7.09
C GLY A 70 5.87 0.18 5.65
N ALA A 71 4.70 0.07 5.05
CA ALA A 71 4.51 -0.12 3.61
C ALA A 71 3.99 1.18 3.00
N ALA A 72 4.65 1.68 1.96
CA ALA A 72 4.26 2.91 1.29
C ALA A 72 4.44 2.79 -0.22
N GLY A 73 3.59 3.47 -0.97
CA GLY A 73 3.70 3.53 -2.42
C GLY A 73 2.74 4.51 -3.07
N ALA A 74 2.99 4.82 -4.34
CA ALA A 74 2.15 5.70 -5.14
C ALA A 74 1.52 4.94 -6.30
N SER A 75 0.27 5.27 -6.66
CA SER A 75 -0.47 4.61 -7.75
C SER A 75 -0.52 3.08 -7.55
N PHE A 76 -0.04 2.28 -8.51
CA PHE A 76 0.06 0.83 -8.34
C PHE A 76 0.98 0.42 -7.16
N GLY A 77 1.93 1.26 -6.77
CA GLY A 77 2.71 1.04 -5.55
C GLY A 77 1.84 1.09 -4.29
N ALA A 78 0.82 1.96 -4.25
CA ALA A 78 -0.11 2.04 -3.13
C ALA A 78 -0.97 0.77 -3.03
N PHE A 79 -1.39 0.22 -4.17
CA PHE A 79 -2.05 -1.09 -4.23
C PHE A 79 -1.19 -2.19 -3.59
N HIS A 80 0.07 -2.31 -4.00
CA HIS A 80 0.98 -3.33 -3.47
C HIS A 80 1.25 -3.12 -1.97
N ALA A 81 1.43 -1.87 -1.54
CA ALA A 81 1.60 -1.54 -0.13
C ALA A 81 0.37 -1.93 0.70
N ALA A 82 -0.83 -1.64 0.21
CA ALA A 82 -2.08 -2.02 0.87
C ALA A 82 -2.23 -3.54 0.95
N ASN A 83 -1.96 -4.25 -0.15
CA ASN A 83 -2.03 -5.71 -0.19
C ASN A 83 -1.07 -6.34 0.83
N ALA A 84 0.20 -5.93 0.85
CA ALA A 84 1.17 -6.42 1.83
C ALA A 84 0.74 -6.14 3.28
N PHE A 85 0.31 -4.89 3.54
CA PHE A 85 -0.12 -4.46 4.86
C PHE A 85 -1.32 -5.26 5.40
N PHE A 86 -2.41 -5.37 4.63
CA PHE A 86 -3.62 -6.04 5.09
C PHE A 86 -3.48 -7.56 5.14
N ARG A 87 -2.61 -8.15 4.31
CA ARG A 87 -2.29 -9.59 4.40
C ARG A 87 -1.53 -9.91 5.68
N ARG A 88 -0.58 -9.04 6.07
CA ARG A 88 0.34 -9.27 7.19
C ARG A 88 0.38 -8.11 8.18
N PRO A 89 -0.72 -7.82 8.89
CA PRO A 89 -0.72 -6.80 9.95
C PRO A 89 0.26 -7.15 11.09
N ASP A 90 0.69 -8.42 11.22
CA ASP A 90 1.76 -8.86 12.11
C ASP A 90 3.17 -8.39 11.68
N GLN A 91 3.34 -8.03 10.41
CA GLN A 91 4.60 -7.56 9.84
C GLN A 91 4.61 -6.05 9.57
N PHE A 92 3.45 -5.46 9.32
CA PHE A 92 3.33 -4.04 8.98
C PHE A 92 2.49 -3.28 9.99
N GLU A 93 2.96 -2.11 10.40
CA GLU A 93 2.24 -1.20 11.33
C GLU A 93 1.77 0.10 10.68
N LEU A 94 2.31 0.42 9.50
CA LEU A 94 2.00 1.66 8.79
C LEU A 94 1.68 1.34 7.32
N LEU A 95 0.58 1.88 6.83
CA LEU A 95 0.25 1.97 5.41
C LEU A 95 0.20 3.45 5.00
N LEU A 96 0.96 3.83 3.97
CA LEU A 96 0.84 5.11 3.28
C LEU A 96 0.62 4.90 1.78
N GLY A 97 -0.65 4.99 1.35
CA GLY A 97 -1.02 4.91 -0.06
C GLY A 97 -1.22 6.29 -0.66
N LEU A 98 -0.50 6.63 -1.74
CA LEU A 98 -0.58 7.91 -2.44
C LEU A 98 -1.23 7.73 -3.82
N GLY A 99 -2.40 8.32 -4.05
CA GLY A 99 -3.16 8.20 -5.30
C GLY A 99 -3.36 6.75 -5.74
N GLY A 100 -3.66 5.87 -4.80
CA GLY A 100 -3.79 4.43 -5.06
C GLY A 100 -5.15 4.05 -5.65
N PHE A 101 -5.13 3.02 -6.49
CA PHE A 101 -6.31 2.16 -6.67
C PHE A 101 -6.15 0.95 -5.75
N TYR A 102 -7.27 0.38 -5.30
CA TYR A 102 -7.27 -0.72 -4.33
C TYR A 102 -8.12 -1.92 -4.77
N ASP A 103 -8.62 -1.86 -6.01
CA ASP A 103 -9.35 -2.94 -6.68
C ASP A 103 -8.74 -3.22 -8.05
N LEU A 104 -8.42 -4.48 -8.33
CA LEU A 104 -7.97 -4.92 -9.65
C LEU A 104 -9.11 -5.24 -10.62
N GLN A 105 -10.35 -5.43 -10.12
CA GLN A 105 -11.45 -5.97 -10.92
C GLN A 105 -11.78 -5.14 -12.18
N PRO A 106 -12.02 -3.82 -12.06
CA PRO A 106 -12.51 -3.06 -13.20
C PRO A 106 -11.47 -2.91 -14.31
N GLU A 107 -10.19 -2.69 -13.97
CA GLU A 107 -9.15 -2.32 -14.93
C GLU A 107 -8.26 -3.49 -15.38
N PHE A 108 -8.05 -4.51 -14.54
CA PHE A 108 -7.01 -5.53 -14.77
C PHE A 108 -7.52 -6.96 -14.91
N LEU A 109 -8.68 -7.29 -14.34
CA LEU A 109 -9.17 -8.68 -14.27
C LEU A 109 -10.33 -8.98 -15.21
N HIS A 110 -11.11 -7.97 -15.61
CA HIS A 110 -12.24 -8.11 -16.53
C HIS A 110 -13.20 -9.26 -16.14
N GLY A 111 -13.48 -9.38 -14.84
CA GLY A 111 -14.37 -10.41 -14.28
C GLY A 111 -13.70 -11.76 -13.97
N PHE A 112 -12.39 -11.90 -14.19
CA PHE A 112 -11.65 -13.08 -13.76
C PHE A 112 -11.55 -13.16 -12.23
N TRP A 113 -11.77 -14.35 -11.69
CA TRP A 113 -11.70 -14.64 -10.26
C TRP A 113 -10.95 -15.94 -10.01
N SER A 114 -10.19 -15.96 -8.92
CA SER A 114 -9.53 -17.12 -8.32
C SER A 114 -9.19 -16.80 -6.87
N ASP A 115 -8.83 -17.80 -6.07
CA ASP A 115 -8.37 -17.57 -4.69
C ASP A 115 -7.12 -16.70 -4.67
N ASP A 116 -6.19 -16.91 -5.61
CA ASP A 116 -4.97 -16.10 -5.75
C ASP A 116 -5.29 -14.62 -5.96
N VAL A 117 -6.29 -14.31 -6.79
CA VAL A 117 -6.80 -12.95 -6.99
C VAL A 117 -7.46 -12.43 -5.72
N TYR A 118 -8.37 -13.22 -5.13
CA TYR A 118 -9.14 -12.81 -3.97
C TYR A 118 -8.23 -12.41 -2.81
N PHE A 119 -7.22 -13.22 -2.47
CA PHE A 119 -6.28 -12.94 -1.38
C PHE A 119 -5.17 -11.94 -1.74
N ASN A 120 -5.15 -11.42 -2.97
CA ASN A 120 -4.22 -10.37 -3.39
C ASN A 120 -4.91 -9.11 -3.92
N ASN A 121 -6.21 -8.94 -3.65
CA ASN A 121 -6.98 -7.76 -4.02
C ASN A 121 -7.63 -7.16 -2.76
N PRO A 122 -7.09 -6.08 -2.17
CA PRO A 122 -7.50 -5.58 -0.85
C PRO A 122 -9.01 -5.44 -0.65
N VAL A 123 -9.72 -4.82 -1.60
CA VAL A 123 -11.18 -4.64 -1.48
C VAL A 123 -11.96 -5.96 -1.48
N SER A 124 -11.39 -7.05 -2.01
CA SER A 124 -12.05 -8.36 -2.06
C SER A 124 -12.01 -9.06 -0.71
N TYR A 125 -10.88 -9.07 -0.01
CA TYR A 125 -10.72 -9.87 1.21
C TYR A 125 -10.78 -9.07 2.51
N VAL A 126 -10.45 -7.77 2.51
CA VAL A 126 -10.48 -6.94 3.73
C VAL A 126 -11.85 -6.92 4.42
N PRO A 127 -12.99 -6.80 3.71
CA PRO A 127 -14.32 -6.87 4.33
C PRO A 127 -14.60 -8.20 5.03
N ASN A 128 -13.92 -9.27 4.61
CA ASN A 128 -14.14 -10.64 5.06
C ASN A 128 -13.08 -11.13 6.06
N LEU A 129 -12.18 -10.25 6.52
CA LEU A 129 -11.19 -10.59 7.54
C LEU A 129 -11.90 -11.11 8.79
N SER A 130 -11.49 -12.26 9.29
CA SER A 130 -12.04 -12.83 10.52
C SER A 130 -11.63 -12.01 11.75
N GLU A 131 -12.47 -12.01 12.78
CA GLU A 131 -12.09 -11.48 14.09
C GLU A 131 -10.94 -12.32 14.68
N GLY A 132 -10.05 -11.69 15.45
CA GLY A 132 -8.88 -12.34 16.02
C GLY A 132 -7.64 -11.44 16.03
N PRO A 133 -6.43 -12.00 16.28
CA PRO A 133 -5.21 -11.22 16.49
C PRO A 133 -4.87 -10.24 15.35
N ALA A 134 -5.08 -10.64 14.10
CA ALA A 134 -4.85 -9.78 12.95
C ALA A 134 -5.77 -8.55 12.94
N MET A 135 -7.05 -8.74 13.29
CA MET A 135 -8.02 -7.64 13.37
C MET A 135 -7.70 -6.69 14.53
N GLU A 136 -7.27 -7.22 15.68
CA GLU A 136 -6.81 -6.40 16.81
C GLU A 136 -5.61 -5.53 16.45
N LEU A 137 -4.64 -6.08 15.71
CA LEU A 137 -3.51 -5.31 15.20
C LEU A 137 -3.96 -4.17 14.28
N LEU A 138 -4.89 -4.43 13.36
CA LEU A 138 -5.43 -3.42 12.45
C LEU A 138 -6.17 -2.31 13.21
N ARG A 139 -6.97 -2.66 14.22
CA ARG A 139 -7.79 -1.71 14.97
C ARG A 139 -7.01 -0.87 15.99
N HIS A 140 -6.00 -1.46 16.62
CA HIS A 140 -5.38 -0.87 17.81
C HIS A 140 -3.89 -0.58 17.68
N HIS A 141 -3.22 -1.20 16.71
CA HIS A 141 -1.77 -1.11 16.58
C HIS A 141 -1.30 -0.72 15.18
N SER A 142 -2.20 -0.24 14.32
CA SER A 142 -1.84 0.12 12.97
C SER A 142 -2.25 1.54 12.61
N ARG A 143 -1.53 2.11 11.65
CA ARG A 143 -1.73 3.47 11.16
C ARG A 143 -1.92 3.39 9.66
N ILE A 144 -3.08 3.83 9.20
CA ILE A 144 -3.46 3.72 7.80
C ILE A 144 -3.74 5.11 7.26
N HIS A 145 -2.99 5.51 6.24
CA HIS A 145 -3.13 6.78 5.55
C HIS A 145 -3.39 6.51 4.07
N LEU A 146 -4.62 6.77 3.64
CA LEU A 146 -5.04 6.77 2.24
C LEU A 146 -5.07 8.23 1.79
N VAL A 147 -4.13 8.60 0.92
CA VAL A 147 -3.95 9.97 0.46
C VAL A 147 -4.21 10.02 -1.03
N THR A 148 -5.06 10.92 -1.48
CA THR A 148 -5.38 11.11 -2.90
C THR A 148 -5.68 12.59 -3.15
N SER A 149 -6.03 12.97 -4.37
CA SER A 149 -6.40 14.34 -4.73
C SER A 149 -7.58 14.39 -5.69
N ARG A 150 -8.03 15.61 -6.02
CA ARG A 150 -9.13 15.87 -6.97
C ARG A 150 -8.66 16.50 -8.27
N GLY A 151 -7.35 16.50 -8.52
CA GLY A 151 -6.77 17.06 -9.74
C GLY A 151 -6.92 16.15 -10.94
N ALA A 152 -6.35 16.59 -12.07
CA ALA A 152 -6.44 15.83 -13.31
C ALA A 152 -5.90 14.40 -13.16
N TRP A 153 -6.63 13.44 -13.73
CA TRP A 153 -6.30 12.01 -13.77
C TRP A 153 -6.29 11.30 -12.41
N GLU A 154 -6.70 11.97 -11.33
CA GLU A 154 -6.94 11.30 -10.07
C GLU A 154 -8.35 10.73 -9.98
N GLU A 155 -8.45 9.62 -9.26
CA GLU A 155 -9.72 8.93 -9.02
C GLU A 155 -9.88 8.68 -7.51
N PRO A 156 -10.26 9.70 -6.72
CA PRO A 156 -10.36 9.59 -5.27
C PRO A 156 -11.39 8.53 -4.83
N GLY A 157 -12.32 8.16 -5.71
CA GLY A 157 -13.32 7.12 -5.50
C GLY A 157 -12.72 5.77 -5.08
N TYR A 158 -11.51 5.41 -5.55
CA TYR A 158 -10.86 4.18 -5.10
C TYR A 158 -10.48 4.24 -3.62
N SER A 159 -9.92 5.37 -3.17
CA SER A 159 -9.54 5.59 -1.77
C SER A 159 -10.77 5.71 -0.86
N GLU A 160 -11.80 6.40 -1.34
CA GLU A 160 -13.10 6.51 -0.66
C GLU A 160 -13.77 5.14 -0.49
N HIS A 161 -13.72 4.28 -1.52
CA HIS A 161 -14.28 2.93 -1.44
C HIS A 161 -13.57 2.07 -0.39
N LEU A 162 -12.23 2.01 -0.43
CA LEU A 162 -11.47 1.27 0.58
C LEU A 162 -11.72 1.84 1.99
N SER A 163 -11.73 3.17 2.14
CA SER A 163 -12.06 3.85 3.40
C SER A 163 -13.43 3.42 3.96
N HIS A 164 -14.45 3.34 3.10
CA HIS A 164 -15.77 2.88 3.48
C HIS A 164 -15.74 1.44 4.02
N LEU A 165 -15.03 0.52 3.35
CA LEU A 165 -14.89 -0.88 3.79
C LEU A 165 -14.16 -0.99 5.13
N LEU A 166 -13.10 -0.21 5.33
CA LEU A 166 -12.36 -0.17 6.60
C LEU A 166 -13.24 0.36 7.74
N HIS A 167 -14.03 1.41 7.48
CA HIS A 167 -14.99 1.95 8.44
C HIS A 167 -16.04 0.89 8.86
N GLN A 168 -16.58 0.14 7.91
CA GLN A 168 -17.54 -0.95 8.19
C GLN A 168 -16.94 -2.05 9.09
N ARG A 169 -15.63 -2.28 9.01
CA ARG A 169 -14.91 -3.24 9.86
C ARG A 169 -14.39 -2.65 11.17
N GLY A 170 -14.66 -1.37 11.43
CA GLY A 170 -14.19 -0.66 12.62
C GLY A 170 -12.68 -0.47 12.66
N ILE A 171 -12.01 -0.44 11.51
CA ILE A 171 -10.56 -0.24 11.39
C ILE A 171 -10.28 1.27 11.30
N PRO A 172 -9.61 1.88 12.30
CA PRO A 172 -9.25 3.29 12.26
C PRO A 172 -8.28 3.58 11.12
N HIS A 173 -8.56 4.64 10.37
CA HIS A 173 -7.74 5.08 9.25
C HIS A 173 -7.98 6.56 8.96
N ASN A 174 -7.08 7.15 8.19
CA ASN A 174 -7.18 8.51 7.68
C ASN A 174 -7.32 8.48 6.17
N LEU A 175 -8.43 9.00 5.66
CA LEU A 175 -8.60 9.37 4.26
C LEU A 175 -8.34 10.89 4.13
N ASP A 176 -7.31 11.27 3.37
CA ASP A 176 -6.97 12.67 3.09
C ASP A 176 -7.06 12.93 1.59
N ILE A 177 -7.91 13.88 1.20
CA ILE A 177 -8.20 14.20 -0.20
C ILE A 177 -7.77 15.65 -0.46
N TRP A 178 -6.67 15.79 -1.18
CA TRP A 178 -6.09 17.09 -1.54
C TRP A 178 -6.83 17.76 -2.69
N GLY A 179 -6.53 19.04 -2.91
CA GLY A 179 -7.25 19.94 -3.82
C GLY A 179 -7.23 19.55 -5.30
N HIS A 180 -7.97 20.32 -6.10
CA HIS A 180 -8.08 20.15 -7.56
C HIS A 180 -6.82 20.55 -8.33
N ASP A 181 -5.86 21.20 -7.66
CA ASP A 181 -4.56 21.61 -8.19
C ASP A 181 -3.48 20.52 -8.10
N MET A 182 -3.87 19.31 -7.67
CA MET A 182 -2.99 18.19 -7.37
C MET A 182 -3.30 17.03 -8.32
N PRO A 183 -2.67 16.95 -9.51
CA PRO A 183 -2.91 15.87 -10.47
C PRO A 183 -2.33 14.54 -10.00
N HIS A 184 -2.73 13.43 -10.65
CA HIS A 184 -2.15 12.10 -10.48
C HIS A 184 -0.75 12.02 -11.11
N ASP A 185 0.21 12.70 -10.50
CA ASP A 185 1.57 12.80 -11.01
C ASP A 185 2.58 13.00 -9.87
N TRP A 186 3.85 12.75 -10.20
CA TRP A 186 4.97 12.79 -9.28
C TRP A 186 5.08 14.05 -8.42
N PRO A 187 4.91 15.29 -8.95
CA PRO A 187 5.01 16.50 -8.12
C PRO A 187 3.96 16.57 -7.00
N THR A 188 2.80 15.94 -7.18
CA THR A 188 1.78 15.80 -6.12
C THR A 188 2.29 14.83 -5.05
N TRP A 189 2.74 13.65 -5.45
CA TRP A 189 3.21 12.63 -4.50
C TRP A 189 4.47 13.05 -3.74
N TYR A 190 5.32 13.88 -4.32
CA TYR A 190 6.46 14.47 -3.60
C TYR A 190 5.98 15.32 -2.43
N ARG A 191 5.00 16.20 -2.67
CA ARG A 191 4.42 17.08 -1.65
C ARG A 191 3.65 16.28 -0.59
N GLN A 192 2.86 15.29 -1.01
CA GLN A 192 2.13 14.41 -0.10
C GLN A 192 3.08 13.62 0.79
N LEU A 193 4.07 12.95 0.22
CA LEU A 193 5.04 12.17 0.99
C LEU A 193 5.79 13.04 1.99
N ASP A 194 6.23 14.22 1.56
CA ASP A 194 6.96 15.16 2.41
C ASP A 194 6.12 15.64 3.61
N HIS A 195 4.88 16.10 3.34
CA HIS A 195 3.95 16.50 4.40
C HIS A 195 3.68 15.36 5.39
N TYR A 196 3.48 14.13 4.89
CA TYR A 196 3.18 13.00 5.76
C TYR A 196 4.38 12.60 6.63
N VAL A 197 5.57 12.51 6.05
CA VAL A 197 6.81 12.24 6.80
C VAL A 197 7.12 13.36 7.80
N GLY A 198 6.88 14.61 7.42
CA GLY A 198 7.14 15.78 8.25
C GLY A 198 6.21 15.92 9.45
N GLU A 199 4.91 15.71 9.24
CA GLU A 199 3.86 16.19 10.16
C GLU A 199 2.90 15.10 10.65
N ARG A 200 2.70 14.03 9.88
CA ARG A 200 1.64 13.02 10.17
C ARG A 200 2.19 11.71 10.71
N LEU A 201 3.43 11.36 10.35
CA LEU A 201 4.04 10.10 10.75
C LEU A 201 4.62 10.10 12.18
N GLY A 202 4.76 11.26 12.83
CA GLY A 202 4.86 11.36 14.29
C GLY A 202 6.15 10.82 14.91
N TYR A 203 7.28 10.93 14.19
CA TYR A 203 8.63 10.68 14.71
C TYR A 203 9.47 11.96 14.77
#